data_AF-A0A922NX21-F1
#
_entry.id   AF-A0A922NX21-F1
#
_cell.length_a   1.000
_cell.length_b   1.000
_cell.length_c   1.000
_cell.angle_alpha   90.00
_cell.angle_beta   90.00
_cell.angle_gamma   90.00
#
_symmetry.space_group_name_H-M   'P 1'
#
loop_
_entity.id
_entity.type
_entity.pdbx_description
1 polymer ?
#
loop_
_entity_poly.entity_id
_entity_poly.type
_entity_poly.pdbx_seq_one_letter_code
_entity_poly.pdbx_strand_id
1 'polypeptide(L)'
;MNLALFDVDILGQALHAAILDGDHSKLDSYSDTVLPQIWNYQDFAVWMTDMMHDAGDPTLRGTFLQMTARARLDNLFNSKTAALLHSQYQLGTN
;
A
#
# COMPACT_ATOMS: atom_id res chain seq x y z
N MET A 1 3.96 -7.51 4.82
CA MET A 1 4.84 -8.61 4.38
C MET A 1 4.82 -8.77 2.86
N ASN A 2 3.67 -8.63 2.20
CA ASN A 2 3.55 -8.78 0.74
C ASN A 2 4.40 -7.76 -0.05
N LEU A 3 4.54 -6.52 0.43
CA LEU A 3 5.37 -5.50 -0.21
C LEU A 3 6.86 -5.88 -0.30
N ALA A 4 7.42 -6.43 0.77
CA ALA A 4 8.83 -6.82 0.80
C ALA A 4 9.15 -7.97 -0.17
N LEU A 5 8.19 -8.86 -0.44
CA LEU A 5 8.38 -9.94 -1.41
C LEU A 5 8.41 -9.42 -2.85
N PHE A 6 7.56 -8.43 -3.16
CA PHE A 6 7.58 -7.74 -4.45
C PHE A 6 8.90 -7.00 -4.67
N ASP A 7 9.34 -6.21 -3.69
CA ASP A 7 10.58 -5.44 -3.77
C ASP A 7 11.81 -6.35 -3.98
N VAL A 8 11.87 -7.48 -3.26
CA VAL A 8 12.98 -8.44 -3.38
C VAL A 8 12.99 -9.15 -4.73
N ASP A 9 11.83 -9.45 -5.33
CA ASP A 9 11.78 -10.04 -6.67
C ASP A 9 12.33 -9.07 -7.73
N ILE A 10 11.91 -7.81 -7.69
CA ILE A 10 12.39 -6.77 -8.60
C ILE A 10 13.89 -6.51 -8.41
N LEU A 11 14.35 -6.42 -7.15
CA LEU A 11 15.77 -6.26 -6.85
C LEU A 11 16.60 -7.47 -7.29
N GLY A 12 16.09 -8.69 -7.09
CA GLY A 12 16.75 -9.93 -7.50
C GLY A 12 16.97 -9.98 -9.01
N GLN A 13 15.97 -9.59 -9.80
CA GLN A 13 16.08 -9.50 -11.26
C GLN A 13 17.06 -8.42 -11.71
N ALA A 14 17.08 -7.26 -11.03
CA ALA A 14 18.03 -6.19 -11.32
C ALA A 14 19.48 -6.61 -11.01
N LEU A 15 19.70 -7.28 -9.88
CA LEU A 15 21.01 -7.81 -9.50
C LEU A 15 21.49 -8.92 -10.46
N HIS A 16 20.59 -9.81 -10.88
CA HIS A 16 20.92 -10.85 -11.86
C HIS A 16 21.45 -10.24 -13.17
N ALA A 17 20.74 -9.25 -13.72
CA ALA A 17 21.15 -8.57 -14.96
C ALA A 17 22.49 -7.83 -14.78
N ALA A 18 22.68 -7.14 -13.67
CA ALA A 18 23.91 -6.41 -13.41
C ALA A 18 25.12 -7.34 -13.24
N ILE A 19 24.97 -8.47 -12.54
CA ILE A 19 26.08 -9.36 -12.20
C ILE A 19 26.43 -10.31 -13.35
N LEU A 20 25.43 -10.91 -14.00
CA LEU A 20 25.66 -11.92 -15.04
C LEU A 20 25.78 -11.33 -16.44
N ASP A 21 25.02 -10.27 -16.72
CA ASP A 21 24.91 -9.69 -18.06
C ASP A 21 25.65 -8.34 -18.17
N GLY A 22 26.09 -7.75 -17.04
CA GLY A 22 26.72 -6.44 -17.00
C GLY A 22 25.77 -5.27 -17.27
N ASP A 23 24.45 -5.52 -17.30
CA ASP A 23 23.43 -4.51 -17.55
C ASP A 23 22.93 -3.90 -16.23
N HIS A 24 23.31 -2.65 -15.99
CA HIS A 24 22.95 -1.90 -14.79
C HIS A 24 21.61 -1.15 -14.90
N SER A 25 20.98 -1.10 -16.08
CA SER A 25 19.81 -0.26 -16.33
C SER A 25 18.64 -0.51 -15.35
N LYS A 26 18.38 -1.78 -15.02
CA LYS A 26 17.34 -2.16 -14.05
C LYS A 26 17.70 -1.81 -12.61
N LEU A 27 18.99 -1.82 -12.27
CA LEU A 27 19.44 -1.46 -10.94
C LEU A 27 19.39 0.06 -10.76
N ASP A 28 19.79 0.82 -11.78
CA ASP A 28 19.75 2.29 -11.79
C ASP A 28 18.32 2.82 -11.69
N SER A 29 17.36 2.11 -12.29
CA SER A 29 15.92 2.46 -12.27
C SER A 29 15.11 1.74 -11.17
N TYR A 30 15.76 0.99 -10.27
CA TYR A 30 15.09 0.16 -9.27
C TYR A 30 14.12 0.98 -8.41
N SER A 31 14.59 2.08 -7.82
CA SER A 31 13.79 2.91 -6.95
C SER A 31 12.59 3.51 -7.67
N ASP A 32 12.79 4.02 -8.88
CA ASP A 32 11.70 4.58 -9.70
C ASP A 32 10.65 3.52 -10.05
N THR A 33 11.06 2.26 -10.15
CA THR A 33 10.18 1.12 -10.44
C THR A 33 9.31 0.75 -9.24
N VAL A 34 9.86 0.69 -8.02
CA VAL A 34 9.13 0.16 -6.85
C VAL A 34 8.44 1.24 -6.02
N LEU A 35 8.95 2.47 -6.00
CA LEU A 35 8.41 3.55 -5.18
C LEU A 35 6.92 3.87 -5.42
N PRO A 36 6.39 3.87 -6.66
CA PRO A 36 4.96 4.11 -6.88
C PRO A 36 4.08 3.11 -6.12
N GLN A 37 4.44 1.82 -6.16
CA GLN A 37 3.72 0.75 -5.45
C GLN A 37 3.86 0.88 -3.93
N ILE A 38 5.07 1.18 -3.46
CA ILE A 38 5.36 1.41 -2.04
C ILE A 38 4.50 2.55 -1.51
N TRP A 39 4.46 3.69 -2.19
CA TRP A 39 3.67 4.84 -1.75
C TRP A 39 2.17 4.58 -1.77
N ASN A 40 1.66 3.85 -2.77
CA ASN A 40 0.25 3.42 -2.80
C ASN A 40 -0.09 2.56 -1.56
N TYR A 41 0.79 1.63 -1.19
CA TYR A 41 0.61 0.84 0.02
C TYR A 41 0.74 1.67 1.31
N GLN A 42 1.66 2.64 1.37
CA GLN A 42 1.80 3.53 2.53
C GLN A 42 0.55 4.37 2.75
N ASP A 43 -0.02 4.96 1.68
CA ASP A 43 -1.27 5.72 1.76
C ASP A 43 -2.39 4.86 2.34
N PHE A 44 -2.55 3.64 1.84
CA PHE A 44 -3.51 2.68 2.37
C PHE A 44 -3.27 2.33 3.85
N ALA A 45 -2.01 2.08 4.24
CA ALA A 45 -1.67 1.72 5.61
C ALA A 45 -1.96 2.87 6.60
N VAL A 46 -1.64 4.10 6.22
CA VAL A 46 -1.97 5.30 7.00
C VAL A 46 -3.49 5.44 7.11
N TRP A 47 -4.20 5.30 5.99
CA TRP A 47 -5.66 5.39 5.98
C TRP A 47 -6.35 4.37 6.88
N MET A 48 -5.88 3.12 6.87
CA MET A 48 -6.37 2.06 7.76
C MET A 48 -6.07 2.36 9.23
N THR A 49 -4.89 2.90 9.53
CA THR A 49 -4.50 3.30 10.89
C THR A 49 -5.43 4.40 11.41
N ASP A 50 -5.63 5.45 10.60
CA ASP A 50 -6.54 6.55 10.92
C ASP A 50 -7.97 6.05 11.14
N MET A 51 -8.48 5.20 10.25
CA MET A 51 -9.85 4.71 10.29
C MET A 51 -10.13 3.79 11.48
N MET A 52 -9.20 2.88 11.78
CA MET A 52 -9.42 1.81 12.76
C MET A 52 -8.99 2.19 14.19
N HIS A 53 -8.07 3.15 14.33
CA HIS A 53 -7.51 3.50 15.63
C HIS A 53 -7.76 4.97 15.96
N ASP A 54 -7.16 5.89 15.22
CA ASP A 54 -7.09 7.29 15.64
C ASP A 54 -8.48 7.95 15.66
N ALA A 55 -9.28 7.74 14.61
CA ALA A 55 -10.62 8.30 14.51
C ALA A 55 -11.68 7.57 15.37
N GLY A 56 -11.28 6.54 16.13
CA GLY A 56 -12.16 5.82 17.03
C GLY A 56 -12.65 6.68 18.20
N ASP A 57 -11.81 7.60 18.67
CA ASP A 57 -12.12 8.51 19.77
C ASP A 57 -12.35 9.95 19.26
N PRO A 58 -13.60 10.45 19.27
CA PRO A 58 -13.91 11.79 18.81
C PRO A 58 -13.37 12.88 19.74
N THR A 59 -12.93 12.56 20.96
CA THR A 59 -12.27 13.52 21.85
C THR A 59 -10.82 13.80 21.43
N LEU A 60 -10.18 12.87 20.71
CA LEU A 60 -8.80 13.00 20.24
C LEU A 60 -8.72 13.58 18.83
N ARG A 61 -9.61 13.16 17.93
CA ARG A 61 -9.57 13.53 16.50
C ARG A 61 -10.80 14.30 16.00
N GLY A 62 -11.81 14.49 16.85
CA GLY A 62 -13.03 15.20 16.52
C GLY A 62 -14.10 14.31 15.85
N THR A 63 -15.37 14.69 16.05
CA THR A 63 -16.53 13.95 15.52
C THR A 63 -16.54 13.82 13.99
N PHE A 64 -16.02 14.83 13.26
CA PHE A 64 -15.98 14.80 11.80
C PHE A 64 -15.15 13.62 11.26
N LEU A 65 -13.95 13.40 11.80
CA LEU A 65 -13.09 12.30 11.38
C LEU A 65 -13.68 10.95 11.80
N GLN A 66 -14.32 10.86 12.97
CA GLN A 66 -15.03 9.65 13.38
C GLN A 66 -16.16 9.28 12.41
N MET A 67 -16.99 10.24 12.00
CA MET A 67 -18.08 9.98 11.04
C MET A 67 -17.54 9.59 9.66
N THR A 68 -16.43 10.21 9.23
CA THR A 68 -15.74 9.85 7.99
C THR A 68 -15.19 8.43 8.04
N ALA A 69 -14.60 8.01 9.16
CA ALA A 69 -14.11 6.64 9.37
C ALA A 69 -15.26 5.61 9.31
N ARG A 70 -16.40 5.91 9.95
CA ARG A 70 -17.60 5.04 9.88
C ARG A 70 -18.13 4.88 8.46
N ALA A 71 -18.30 5.99 7.72
CA ALA A 71 -18.76 5.92 6.34
C ALA A 71 -17.81 5.09 5.43
N ARG A 72 -16.50 5.14 5.70
CA ARG A 72 -15.51 4.32 4.99
C ARG A 72 -15.62 2.84 5.35
N LEU A 73 -15.80 2.49 6.62
CA LEU A 73 -16.09 1.13 7.06
C LEU A 73 -17.38 0.61 6.44
N ASP A 74 -18.45 1.42 6.44
CA ASP A 74 -19.71 1.06 5.83
C ASP A 74 -19.54 0.78 4.33
N ASN A 75 -18.77 1.61 3.61
CA ASN A 75 -18.45 1.35 2.21
C ASN A 75 -17.63 0.06 2.02
N LEU A 76 -16.67 -0.22 2.90
CA LEU A 76 -15.86 -1.44 2.81
C LEU A 76 -16.72 -2.71 2.87
N PHE A 77 -17.74 -2.73 3.74
CA PHE A 77 -18.60 -3.91 3.92
C PHE A 77 -19.80 -3.96 2.96
N ASN A 78 -20.27 -2.81 2.48
CA ASN A 78 -21.49 -2.74 1.66
C ASN A 78 -21.22 -2.51 0.16
N SER A 79 -19.99 -2.19 -0.25
CA SER A 79 -19.59 -2.02 -1.65
C SER A 79 -18.59 -3.09 -2.09
N LYS A 80 -18.98 -3.91 -3.08
CA LYS A 80 -18.09 -4.92 -3.68
C LYS A 80 -16.82 -4.30 -4.27
N THR A 81 -16.92 -3.11 -4.86
CA THR A 81 -15.77 -2.41 -5.44
C THR A 81 -14.79 -1.97 -4.36
N ALA A 82 -15.29 -1.44 -3.23
CA ALA A 82 -14.45 -1.03 -2.11
C ALA A 82 -13.77 -2.25 -1.45
N ALA A 83 -14.51 -3.35 -1.28
CA ALA A 83 -13.97 -4.61 -0.77
C ALA A 83 -12.87 -5.19 -1.68
N LEU A 84 -13.07 -5.15 -3.00
CA LEU A 84 -12.07 -5.60 -3.96
C LEU A 84 -10.80 -4.76 -3.88
N LEU A 85 -10.94 -3.43 -3.88
CA LEU A 85 -9.80 -2.51 -3.75
C LEU A 85 -9.01 -2.78 -2.45
N HIS A 86 -9.71 -2.94 -1.33
CA HIS A 86 -9.09 -3.28 -0.05
C HIS A 86 -8.35 -4.63 -0.10
N SER A 87 -8.93 -5.65 -0.75
CA SER A 87 -8.27 -6.94 -0.93
C SER A 87 -7.01 -6.81 -1.80
N GLN A 88 -7.03 -6.01 -2.86
CA GLN A 88 -5.85 -5.79 -3.70
C GLN A 88 -4.73 -5.11 -2.92
N TYR A 89 -5.04 -4.13 -2.06
CA TYR A 89 -4.06 -3.53 -1.16
C TYR A 89 -3.44 -4.55 -0.19
N GLN A 90 -4.27 -5.38 0.43
CA GLN A 90 -3.79 -6.44 1.31
C GLN A 90 -2.88 -7.43 0.58
N LEU A 91 -3.20 -7.77 -0.67
CA LEU A 91 -2.42 -8.68 -1.50
C LEU A 91 -1.19 -8.02 -2.14
N GLY A 92 -1.11 -6.69 -2.15
CA GLY A 92 -0.04 -5.93 -2.81
C GLY A 92 -0.17 -5.92 -4.35
N THR A 93 -1.39 -6.05 -4.87
CA THR A 93 -1.68 -6.13 -6.31
C THR A 93 -2.41 -4.90 -6.86
N ASN A 94 -2.55 -3.83 -6.07
CA ASN A 94 -3.20 -2.58 -6.48
C ASN A 94 -2.18 -1.57 -7.01
#